data_AF-A0A4S8J644-F1
#
_entry.id   AF-A0A4S8J644-F1
#
_cell.length_a   1.000
_cell.length_b   1.000
_cell.length_c   1.000
_cell.angle_alpha   90.00
_cell.angle_beta   90.00
_cell.angle_gamma   90.00
#
_symmetry.space_group_name_H-M   'P 1'
#
loop_
_entity.id
_entity.type
_entity.pdbx_description
1 polymer ?
#
loop_
_entity_poly.entity_id
_entity_poly.type
_entity_poly.pdbx_seq_one_letter_code
_entity_poly.pdbx_strand_id
1 'polypeptide(L)'
;MLADKKTGSRGSLIWTGGTRPEMKKPSFLLLLAIAIALGSCARGHAEGLKKGFYKKSCPQAEETVRSIIWNHVSSNSELPAKLLRLFFHDCFVRGCDASILIESTSDNTAEKDAGPNLSLAGFDVIEEVKTSLETACPGTVSCADIVALAARDSVSFQFNKLLWKVKTGRRDGTISRQSEALSDIPSPASNFSVLAGQFANKGLHVQDLVVLSGIVGSTIGRSRS
;
A
#
# COMPACT_ATOMS: atom_id res chain seq x y z
N MET A 1 -16.46 -34.81 -48.97
CA MET A 1 -15.89 -34.59 -50.32
C MET A 1 -14.41 -34.30 -50.10
N LEU A 2 -13.53 -35.29 -49.95
CA LEU A 2 -12.91 -36.17 -50.96
C LEU A 2 -12.31 -35.44 -52.17
N ALA A 3 -11.08 -35.85 -52.50
CA ALA A 3 -10.18 -35.50 -53.62
C ALA A 3 -9.01 -34.55 -53.23
N ASP A 4 -7.74 -34.78 -53.58
CA ASP A 4 -7.15 -35.89 -54.33
C ASP A 4 -5.61 -35.94 -54.18
N LYS A 5 -5.04 -37.11 -54.48
CA LYS A 5 -3.61 -37.40 -54.65
C LYS A 5 -3.01 -36.62 -55.83
N LYS A 6 -1.74 -36.23 -55.73
CA LYS A 6 -0.79 -36.35 -56.86
C LYS A 6 0.60 -36.75 -56.41
N THR A 7 0.99 -37.94 -56.85
CA THR A 7 2.35 -38.47 -56.90
C THR A 7 3.07 -38.04 -58.19
N GLY A 8 4.38 -37.83 -58.10
CA GLY A 8 5.32 -37.65 -59.22
C GLY A 8 6.29 -36.50 -58.94
N SER A 9 7.58 -36.51 -59.27
CA SER A 9 8.53 -37.51 -59.71
C SER A 9 9.91 -36.82 -59.62
N ARG A 10 10.88 -37.49 -59.00
CA ARG A 10 12.35 -37.36 -59.09
C ARG A 10 12.94 -36.06 -59.69
N GLY A 11 13.62 -35.30 -58.83
CA GLY A 11 14.66 -34.34 -59.21
C GLY A 11 15.71 -34.28 -58.10
N SER A 12 16.90 -34.78 -58.39
CA SER A 12 18.03 -34.96 -57.48
C SER A 12 18.59 -33.64 -56.96
N LEU A 13 18.63 -33.46 -55.63
CA LEU A 13 19.44 -32.44 -54.98
C LEU A 13 20.51 -33.12 -54.12
N ILE A 14 21.75 -32.89 -54.52
CA ILE A 14 22.99 -33.37 -53.93
C ILE A 14 23.12 -32.69 -52.56
N TRP A 15 22.99 -33.46 -51.48
CA TRP A 15 23.31 -33.00 -50.12
C TRP A 15 24.73 -33.43 -49.78
N THR A 16 25.64 -32.47 -49.76
CA THR A 16 26.95 -32.60 -49.12
C THR A 16 26.76 -32.65 -47.60
N GLY A 17 27.54 -33.51 -46.94
CA GLY A 17 27.39 -33.82 -45.51
C GLY A 17 27.57 -32.60 -44.60
N GLY A 18 26.58 -32.36 -43.76
CA GLY A 18 26.67 -31.50 -42.57
C GLY A 18 26.86 -32.38 -41.32
N THR A 19 27.96 -32.16 -40.62
CA THR A 19 28.26 -32.80 -39.32
C THR A 19 27.28 -32.33 -38.24
N ARG A 20 26.82 -33.27 -37.41
CA ARG A 20 25.99 -32.96 -36.22
C ARG A 20 26.80 -32.10 -35.24
N PRO A 21 26.28 -30.98 -34.72
CA PRO A 21 26.98 -30.24 -33.67
C PRO A 21 26.98 -31.06 -32.37
N GLU A 22 28.18 -31.32 -31.87
CA GLU A 22 28.48 -31.90 -30.56
C GLU A 22 27.90 -31.03 -29.43
N MET A 23 27.02 -31.60 -28.60
CA MET A 23 26.54 -30.95 -27.38
C MET A 23 27.66 -30.93 -26.33
N LYS A 24 28.34 -29.79 -26.20
CA LYS A 24 29.34 -29.57 -25.15
C LYS A 24 28.65 -29.54 -23.78
N LYS A 25 29.08 -30.44 -22.88
CA LYS A 25 28.60 -30.50 -21.49
C LYS A 25 28.81 -29.13 -20.82
N PRO A 26 27.78 -28.54 -20.19
CA PRO A 26 27.93 -27.25 -19.52
C PRO A 26 28.94 -27.40 -18.38
N SER A 27 29.98 -26.57 -18.40
CA SER A 27 30.99 -26.54 -17.35
C SER A 27 30.33 -26.22 -16.01
N PHE A 28 30.62 -27.02 -14.98
CA PHE A 28 30.08 -26.85 -13.63
C PHE A 28 30.33 -25.44 -13.07
N LEU A 29 31.41 -24.78 -13.52
CA LEU A 29 31.74 -23.39 -13.20
C LEU A 29 30.75 -22.38 -13.79
N LEU A 30 30.16 -22.67 -14.96
CA LEU A 30 29.16 -21.83 -15.61
C LEU A 30 27.81 -21.91 -14.88
N LEU A 31 27.43 -23.11 -14.40
CA LEU A 31 26.24 -23.32 -13.59
C LEU A 31 26.36 -22.65 -12.21
N LEU A 32 27.55 -22.71 -11.60
CA LEU A 32 27.82 -22.04 -10.32
C LEU A 32 27.81 -20.52 -10.45
N ALA A 33 28.35 -19.97 -11.54
CA ALA A 33 28.32 -18.54 -11.83
C ALA A 33 26.88 -18.00 -12.03
N ILE A 34 26.02 -18.77 -12.71
CA ILE A 34 24.59 -18.44 -12.88
C ILE A 34 23.84 -18.52 -11.54
N ALA A 35 24.15 -19.51 -10.68
CA ALA A 35 23.56 -19.62 -9.35
C ALA A 35 23.95 -18.45 -8.43
N ILE A 36 25.19 -17.96 -8.49
CA ILE A 36 25.66 -16.80 -7.71
C ILE A 36 25.05 -15.49 -8.25
N ALA A 37 24.88 -15.37 -9.58
CA ALA A 37 24.21 -14.23 -10.21
C ALA A 37 22.71 -14.15 -9.84
N LEU A 38 22.03 -15.30 -9.74
CA LEU A 38 20.62 -15.37 -9.31
C LEU A 38 20.44 -15.23 -7.79
N GLY A 39 21.45 -15.61 -6.99
CA GLY A 39 21.44 -15.47 -5.53
C GLY A 39 21.62 -14.02 -5.03
N SER A 40 21.95 -13.08 -5.91
CA SER A 40 22.26 -11.69 -5.54
C SER A 40 21.04 -10.74 -5.55
N CYS A 41 19.86 -11.20 -5.99
CA CYS A 41 18.66 -10.36 -6.13
C CYS A 41 17.59 -10.55 -5.04
N ALA A 42 17.93 -11.18 -3.90
CA ALA A 42 17.00 -11.33 -2.77
C ALA A 42 17.58 -10.76 -1.47
N ARG A 43 18.15 -9.56 -1.50
CA ARG A 43 18.24 -8.73 -0.29
C ARG A 43 16.92 -7.99 -0.09
N GLY A 44 15.89 -8.76 0.28
CA GLY A 44 14.73 -8.20 0.96
C GLY A 44 15.18 -7.73 2.33
N HIS A 45 15.75 -6.52 2.40
CA HIS A 45 15.95 -5.84 3.68
C HIS A 45 14.55 -5.66 4.28
N ALA A 46 14.21 -6.50 5.26
CA ALA A 46 13.21 -6.16 6.27
C ALA A 46 13.79 -5.03 7.14
N GLU A 47 14.05 -3.88 6.52
CA GLU A 47 14.32 -2.66 7.25
C GLU A 47 13.00 -2.27 7.92
N GLY A 48 12.94 -2.44 9.24
CA GLY A 48 11.84 -1.94 10.04
C GLY A 48 11.63 -0.45 9.84
N LEU A 49 10.47 0.05 10.30
CA LEU A 49 10.07 1.44 10.11
C LEU A 49 11.14 2.42 10.59
N LYS A 50 11.59 3.31 9.70
CA LYS A 50 12.63 4.32 10.00
C LYS A 50 12.28 5.68 9.42
N LYS A 51 12.86 6.72 10.01
CA LYS A 51 12.70 8.10 9.51
C LYS A 51 13.49 8.25 8.20
N GLY A 52 12.87 8.79 7.16
CA GLY A 52 13.51 8.99 5.87
C GLY A 52 13.82 7.69 5.13
N PHE A 53 12.92 6.69 5.22
CA PHE A 53 13.04 5.42 4.49
C PHE A 53 13.27 5.63 2.98
N TYR A 54 12.55 6.58 2.39
CA TYR A 54 12.59 6.88 0.96
C TYR A 54 13.72 7.83 0.52
N LYS A 55 14.60 8.30 1.43
CA LYS A 55 15.63 9.30 1.11
C LYS A 55 16.55 8.93 -0.07
N LYS A 56 16.76 7.64 -0.31
CA LYS A 56 17.60 7.15 -1.42
C LYS A 56 16.78 6.72 -2.63
N SER A 57 15.66 6.05 -2.42
CA SER A 57 14.85 5.45 -3.49
C SER A 57 13.87 6.42 -4.13
N CYS A 58 13.29 7.34 -3.35
CA CYS A 58 12.42 8.40 -3.84
C CYS A 58 12.57 9.66 -2.96
N PRO A 59 13.62 10.48 -3.20
CA PRO A 59 13.94 11.63 -2.35
C PRO A 59 12.82 12.66 -2.24
N GLN A 60 12.00 12.79 -3.29
CA GLN A 60 10.87 13.73 -3.36
C GLN A 60 9.59 13.22 -2.66
N ALA A 61 9.55 11.96 -2.18
CA ALA A 61 8.31 11.33 -1.72
C ALA A 61 7.57 12.13 -0.64
N GLU A 62 8.24 12.48 0.47
CA GLU A 62 7.60 13.22 1.57
C GLU A 62 7.21 14.65 1.17
N GLU A 63 7.92 15.25 0.22
CA GLU A 63 7.61 16.60 -0.27
C GLU A 63 6.39 16.59 -1.20
N THR A 64 6.32 15.64 -2.13
CA THR A 64 5.17 15.46 -3.03
C THR A 64 3.89 15.23 -2.24
N VAL A 65 3.91 14.31 -1.25
CA VAL A 65 2.76 14.05 -0.37
C VAL A 65 2.33 15.34 0.33
N ARG A 66 3.26 16.03 0.99
CA ARG A 66 2.98 17.27 1.71
C ARG A 66 2.35 18.33 0.81
N SER A 67 2.91 18.54 -0.39
CA SER A 67 2.45 19.57 -1.31
C SER A 67 0.99 19.35 -1.73
N ILE A 68 0.64 18.12 -2.14
CA ILE A 68 -0.71 17.78 -2.58
C ILE A 68 -1.69 17.87 -1.40
N ILE A 69 -1.33 17.31 -0.25
CA ILE A 69 -2.17 17.34 0.95
C ILE A 69 -2.42 18.78 1.41
N TRP A 70 -1.40 19.63 1.44
CA TRP A 70 -1.57 21.03 1.84
C TRP A 70 -2.44 21.81 0.87
N ASN A 71 -2.34 21.54 -0.44
CA ASN A 71 -3.22 22.15 -1.44
C ASN A 71 -4.70 21.81 -1.16
N HIS A 72 -5.01 20.53 -0.95
CA HIS A 72 -6.38 20.10 -0.64
C HIS A 72 -6.89 20.54 0.73
N VAL A 73 -6.04 20.53 1.75
CA VAL A 73 -6.43 20.99 3.10
C VAL A 73 -6.69 22.50 3.10
N SER A 74 -5.97 23.28 2.28
CA SER A 74 -6.19 24.73 2.19
C SER A 74 -7.59 25.12 1.70
N SER A 75 -8.23 24.26 0.91
CA SER A 75 -9.56 24.48 0.36
C SER A 75 -10.68 23.70 1.09
N ASN A 76 -10.33 22.76 1.98
CA ASN A 76 -11.28 21.90 2.68
C ASN A 76 -10.90 21.71 4.16
N SER A 77 -11.54 22.48 5.05
CA SER A 77 -11.29 22.46 6.49
C SER A 77 -11.69 21.14 7.18
N GLU A 78 -12.52 20.30 6.56
CA GLU A 78 -12.89 18.99 7.11
C GLU A 78 -11.89 17.88 6.73
N LEU A 79 -11.06 18.10 5.72
CA LEU A 79 -10.15 17.09 5.19
C LEU A 79 -9.13 16.58 6.22
N PRO A 80 -8.56 17.41 7.12
CA PRO A 80 -7.66 16.90 8.15
C PRO A 80 -8.28 15.84 9.05
N ALA A 81 -9.52 16.04 9.51
CA ALA A 81 -10.23 15.03 10.29
C ALA A 81 -10.49 13.76 9.48
N LYS A 82 -10.87 13.90 8.21
CA LYS A 82 -11.15 12.77 7.32
C LYS A 82 -9.92 11.90 7.09
N LEU A 83 -8.77 12.50 6.77
CA LEU A 83 -7.50 11.78 6.54
C LEU A 83 -6.96 11.15 7.83
N LEU A 84 -7.11 11.83 8.96
CA LEU A 84 -6.68 11.29 10.25
C LEU A 84 -7.56 10.11 10.67
N ARG A 85 -8.88 10.21 10.43
CA ARG A 85 -9.80 9.10 10.63
C ARG A 85 -9.49 7.93 9.68
N LEU A 86 -9.19 8.20 8.41
CA LEU A 86 -8.78 7.16 7.46
C LEU A 86 -7.56 6.39 7.97
N PHE A 87 -6.53 7.09 8.44
CA PHE A 87 -5.34 6.46 9.03
C PHE A 87 -5.64 5.66 10.31
N PHE A 88 -6.53 6.17 11.17
CA PHE A 88 -6.98 5.42 12.35
C PHE A 88 -7.67 4.11 11.96
N HIS A 89 -8.62 4.19 11.01
CA HIS A 89 -9.39 3.03 10.55
C HIS A 89 -8.50 1.98 9.87
N ASP A 90 -7.53 2.41 9.06
CA ASP A 90 -6.50 1.54 8.49
C ASP A 90 -5.74 0.80 9.60
N CYS A 91 -5.12 1.54 10.52
CA CYS A 91 -4.30 0.92 11.57
C CYS A 91 -5.07 0.02 12.54
N PHE A 92 -6.37 0.26 12.73
CA PHE A 92 -7.20 -0.54 13.63
C PHE A 92 -7.58 -1.90 13.04
N VAL A 93 -7.58 -2.06 11.72
CA VAL A 93 -7.92 -3.33 11.06
C VAL A 93 -6.64 -3.93 10.51
N ARG A 94 -6.20 -5.09 11.04
CA ARG A 94 -4.95 -5.80 10.65
C ARG A 94 -3.62 -5.02 10.79
N GLY A 95 -3.64 -3.72 11.07
CA GLY A 95 -2.47 -2.85 11.18
C GLY A 95 -2.41 -1.84 10.04
N CYS A 96 -1.44 -0.93 10.07
CA CYS A 96 -1.36 0.13 9.06
C CYS A 96 -0.76 -0.41 7.74
N ASP A 97 -1.58 -1.06 6.92
CA ASP A 97 -1.19 -1.71 5.68
C ASP A 97 -1.98 -1.25 4.45
N ALA A 98 -2.79 -0.18 4.55
CA ALA A 98 -3.65 0.32 3.48
C ALA A 98 -4.69 -0.69 2.95
N SER A 99 -5.03 -1.74 3.71
CA SER A 99 -6.13 -2.65 3.35
C SER A 99 -7.47 -1.92 3.19
N ILE A 100 -7.65 -0.79 3.87
CA ILE A 100 -8.84 0.07 3.78
C ILE A 100 -9.04 0.68 2.38
N LEU A 101 -7.98 0.77 1.57
CA LEU A 101 -8.04 1.35 0.21
C LEU A 101 -8.46 0.32 -0.85
N ILE A 102 -8.53 -0.96 -0.50
CA ILE A 102 -8.91 -2.04 -1.42
C ILE A 102 -10.42 -1.99 -1.68
N GLU A 103 -10.80 -2.07 -2.95
CA GLU A 103 -12.20 -2.12 -3.38
C GLU A 103 -12.78 -3.53 -3.28
N SER A 104 -14.10 -3.61 -3.11
CA SER A 104 -14.83 -4.88 -3.16
C SER A 104 -14.75 -5.55 -4.53
N THR A 105 -14.78 -6.87 -4.53
CA THR A 105 -14.84 -7.72 -5.72
C THR A 105 -16.09 -8.60 -5.66
N SER A 106 -16.40 -9.37 -6.71
CA SER A 106 -17.56 -10.28 -6.72
C SER A 106 -17.55 -11.30 -5.58
N ASP A 107 -16.35 -11.70 -5.15
CA ASP A 107 -16.15 -12.81 -4.22
C ASP A 107 -15.74 -12.33 -2.81
N ASN A 108 -15.53 -11.03 -2.64
CA ASN A 108 -15.08 -10.45 -1.36
C ASN A 108 -15.58 -9.02 -1.17
N THR A 109 -16.28 -8.78 -0.06
CA THR A 109 -16.64 -7.45 0.43
C THR A 109 -15.49 -6.87 1.26
N ALA A 110 -14.93 -5.75 0.79
CA ALA A 110 -13.80 -5.07 1.41
C ALA A 110 -14.20 -4.30 2.67
N GLU A 111 -13.19 -3.87 3.42
CA GLU A 111 -13.37 -3.02 4.61
C GLU A 111 -14.09 -1.71 4.26
N LYS A 112 -13.83 -1.14 3.08
CA LYS A 112 -14.40 0.14 2.65
C LYS A 112 -15.93 0.16 2.70
N ASP A 113 -16.57 -0.99 2.47
CA ASP A 113 -18.04 -1.15 2.50
C ASP A 113 -18.59 -1.55 3.88
N ALA A 114 -17.75 -1.58 4.92
CA ALA A 114 -18.21 -1.81 6.28
C ALA A 114 -18.92 -0.57 6.83
N GLY A 115 -19.97 -0.78 7.64
CA GLY A 115 -20.75 0.31 8.25
C GLY A 115 -19.92 1.45 8.86
N PRO A 116 -18.88 1.17 9.67
CA PRO A 116 -17.99 2.20 10.22
C PRO A 116 -17.23 3.03 9.17
N ASN A 117 -17.00 2.45 7.99
CA ASN A 117 -16.16 2.98 6.92
C ASN A 117 -16.94 3.75 5.84
N LEU A 118 -18.27 3.59 5.76
CA LEU A 118 -19.13 4.29 4.79
C LEU A 118 -19.08 5.83 4.92
N SER A 119 -18.58 6.35 6.05
CA SER A 119 -18.42 7.79 6.30
C SER A 119 -16.98 8.30 6.12
N LEU A 120 -16.05 7.44 5.68
CA LEU A 120 -14.69 7.83 5.36
C LEU A 120 -14.65 8.61 4.04
N ALA A 121 -13.65 9.48 3.91
CA ALA A 121 -13.45 10.34 2.75
C ALA A 121 -11.96 10.68 2.60
N GLY A 122 -11.59 11.24 1.45
CA GLY A 122 -10.19 11.58 1.12
C GLY A 122 -9.45 10.49 0.34
N PHE A 123 -10.15 9.42 -0.09
CA PHE A 123 -9.58 8.37 -0.95
C PHE A 123 -9.07 8.91 -2.29
N ASP A 124 -9.80 9.87 -2.86
CA ASP A 124 -9.45 10.61 -4.07
C ASP A 124 -8.13 11.37 -3.94
N VAL A 125 -7.91 12.03 -2.79
CA VAL A 125 -6.67 12.74 -2.51
C VAL A 125 -5.49 11.77 -2.36
N ILE A 126 -5.71 10.62 -1.72
CA ILE A 126 -4.69 9.56 -1.60
C ILE A 126 -4.33 9.00 -2.98
N GLU A 127 -5.32 8.80 -3.85
CA GLU A 127 -5.11 8.33 -5.22
C GLU A 127 -4.33 9.34 -6.06
N GLU A 128 -4.60 10.64 -5.93
CA GLU A 128 -3.82 11.70 -6.59
C GLU A 128 -2.36 11.68 -6.15
N VAL A 129 -2.11 11.56 -4.83
CA VAL A 129 -0.76 11.45 -4.28
C VAL A 129 -0.06 10.21 -4.83
N LYS A 130 -0.75 9.06 -4.83
CA LYS A 130 -0.21 7.80 -5.35
C LYS A 130 0.15 7.93 -6.83
N THR A 131 -0.73 8.50 -7.65
CA THR A 131 -0.50 8.73 -9.08
C THR A 131 0.72 9.61 -9.32
N SER A 132 0.85 10.71 -8.56
CA SER A 132 2.01 11.60 -8.66
C SER A 132 3.32 10.90 -8.29
N LEU A 133 3.31 10.10 -7.22
CA LEU A 133 4.48 9.34 -6.78
C LEU A 133 4.84 8.21 -7.74
N GLU A 134 3.87 7.49 -8.29
CA GLU A 134 4.14 6.45 -9.29
C GLU A 134 4.74 7.02 -10.58
N THR A 135 4.37 8.25 -10.94
CA THR A 135 5.00 8.96 -12.06
C THR A 135 6.47 9.30 -11.77
N ALA A 136 6.77 9.68 -10.52
CA ALA A 136 8.11 10.14 -10.13
C ALA A 136 9.06 9.01 -9.73
N CYS A 137 8.54 7.94 -9.10
CA CYS A 137 9.29 6.80 -8.57
C CYS A 137 8.41 5.53 -8.55
N PRO A 138 8.26 4.85 -9.71
CA PRO A 138 7.38 3.69 -9.86
C PRO A 138 7.65 2.60 -8.83
N GLY A 139 6.58 2.03 -8.27
CA GLY A 139 6.60 0.86 -7.37
C GLY A 139 7.41 1.06 -6.08
N THR A 140 7.69 2.31 -5.70
CA THR A 140 8.62 2.60 -4.60
C THR A 140 7.91 2.92 -3.29
N VAL A 141 6.93 3.83 -3.31
CA VAL A 141 6.23 4.32 -2.11
C VAL A 141 4.95 3.52 -1.90
N SER A 142 4.77 2.95 -0.71
CA SER A 142 3.58 2.17 -0.37
C SER A 142 2.39 3.08 -0.09
N CYS A 143 1.19 2.59 -0.39
CA CYS A 143 -0.05 3.27 -0.05
C CYS A 143 -0.19 3.45 1.47
N ALA A 144 0.25 2.47 2.26
CA ALA A 144 0.25 2.52 3.72
C ALA A 144 1.08 3.72 4.27
N ASP A 145 2.24 4.00 3.67
CA ASP A 145 3.01 5.18 4.05
C ASP A 145 2.44 6.49 3.53
N ILE A 146 1.75 6.48 2.37
CA ILE A 146 1.03 7.66 1.88
C ILE A 146 -0.07 8.06 2.88
N VAL A 147 -0.88 7.11 3.35
CA VAL A 147 -1.94 7.37 4.34
C VAL A 147 -1.33 7.91 5.64
N ALA A 148 -0.23 7.33 6.12
CA ALA A 148 0.45 7.79 7.33
C ALA A 148 1.04 9.20 7.20
N LEU A 149 1.66 9.52 6.04
CA LEU A 149 2.19 10.85 5.75
C LEU A 149 1.07 11.88 5.59
N ALA A 150 -0.01 11.52 4.89
CA ALA A 150 -1.19 12.37 4.70
C ALA A 150 -1.83 12.79 6.03
N ALA A 151 -1.98 11.86 6.97
CA ALA A 151 -2.47 12.17 8.32
C ALA A 151 -1.54 13.14 9.07
N ARG A 152 -0.21 13.00 8.95
CA ARG A 152 0.73 13.95 9.55
C ARG A 152 0.65 15.32 8.90
N ASP A 153 0.65 15.36 7.57
CA ASP A 153 0.70 16.59 6.79
C ASP A 153 -0.58 17.42 6.94
N SER A 154 -1.73 16.76 7.08
CA SER A 154 -3.00 17.42 7.32
C SER A 154 -3.07 18.10 8.69
N VAL A 155 -2.58 17.45 9.75
CA VAL A 155 -2.47 18.05 11.10
C VAL A 155 -1.40 19.15 11.12
N SER A 156 -0.32 18.98 10.37
CA SER A 156 0.80 19.93 10.31
C SER A 156 0.44 21.24 9.59
N PHE A 157 -0.54 21.20 8.68
CA PHE A 157 -0.94 22.34 7.85
C PHE A 157 -1.31 23.58 8.68
N GLN A 158 -2.14 23.43 9.71
CA GLN A 158 -2.62 24.56 10.53
C GLN A 158 -1.49 25.28 11.31
N PHE A 159 -0.33 24.63 11.47
CA PHE A 159 0.84 25.18 12.15
C PHE A 159 1.92 25.68 11.18
N ASN A 160 1.69 25.55 9.88
CA ASN A 160 2.63 25.87 8.81
C ASN A 160 4.04 25.25 9.04
N LYS A 161 4.09 24.06 9.66
CA LYS A 161 5.35 23.38 10.00
C LYS A 161 5.13 21.88 10.15
N LEU A 162 6.13 21.08 9.81
CA LEU A 162 6.11 19.63 10.06
C LEU A 162 6.27 19.36 11.56
N LEU A 163 5.20 18.88 12.20
CA LEU A 163 5.16 18.69 13.64
C LEU A 163 6.01 17.50 14.11
N TRP A 164 6.05 16.41 13.34
CA TRP A 164 6.89 15.25 13.62
C TRP A 164 7.37 14.56 12.34
N LYS A 165 8.42 13.75 12.50
CA LYS A 165 8.94 12.87 11.45
C LYS A 165 8.27 11.51 11.54
N VAL A 166 7.49 11.16 10.52
CA VAL A 166 6.85 9.84 10.39
C VAL A 166 7.94 8.78 10.14
N LYS A 167 7.83 7.62 10.79
CA LYS A 167 8.62 6.45 10.40
C LYS A 167 7.91 5.79 9.21
N THR A 168 8.64 5.64 8.11
CA THR A 168 8.17 5.02 6.86
C THR A 168 8.90 3.70 6.62
N GLY A 169 8.44 2.93 5.65
CA GLY A 169 8.80 1.54 5.36
C GLY A 169 7.62 0.55 5.49
N ARG A 170 6.37 1.02 5.60
CA ARG A 170 5.19 0.13 5.63
C ARG A 170 5.02 -0.55 4.27
N ARG A 171 4.34 -1.69 4.26
CA ARG A 171 4.00 -2.45 3.04
C ARG A 171 2.50 -2.57 2.92
N ASP A 172 2.04 -2.61 1.68
CA ASP A 172 0.62 -2.67 1.38
C ASP A 172 0.10 -4.10 1.63
N GLY A 173 -1.01 -4.21 2.34
CA GLY A 173 -1.76 -5.42 2.57
C GLY A 173 -2.47 -5.88 1.31
N THR A 174 -2.80 -7.17 1.26
CA THR A 174 -3.51 -7.79 0.12
C THR A 174 -4.86 -8.36 0.51
N ILE A 175 -5.25 -8.20 1.77
CA ILE A 175 -6.48 -8.75 2.34
C ILE A 175 -7.26 -7.59 2.96
N SER A 176 -8.49 -7.41 2.51
CA SER A 176 -9.44 -6.44 3.07
C SER A 176 -10.78 -7.13 3.25
N ARG A 177 -11.31 -7.15 4.47
CA ARG A 177 -12.55 -7.86 4.81
C ARG A 177 -13.49 -7.00 5.63
N GLN A 178 -14.72 -6.85 5.15
CA GLN A 178 -15.79 -6.13 5.85
C GLN A 178 -16.00 -6.62 7.29
N SER A 179 -15.93 -7.93 7.52
CA SER A 179 -16.11 -8.53 8.84
C SER A 179 -15.05 -8.11 9.86
N GLU A 180 -13.81 -7.87 9.42
CA GLU A 180 -12.72 -7.44 10.30
C GLU A 180 -12.92 -5.99 10.72
N ALA A 181 -13.33 -5.12 9.79
CA ALA A 181 -13.72 -3.74 10.11
C ALA A 181 -14.90 -3.66 11.08
N LEU A 182 -15.91 -4.53 10.95
CA LEU A 182 -17.06 -4.58 11.87
C LEU A 182 -16.67 -5.07 13.27
N SER A 183 -15.68 -5.94 13.38
CA SER A 183 -15.18 -6.49 14.65
C SER A 183 -14.24 -5.54 15.38
N ASP A 184 -13.30 -4.95 14.65
CA ASP A 184 -12.14 -4.31 15.24
C ASP A 184 -12.32 -2.80 15.45
N ILE A 185 -13.15 -2.15 14.63
CA ILE A 185 -13.37 -0.71 14.73
C ILE A 185 -14.32 -0.41 15.90
N PRO A 186 -13.89 0.39 16.89
CA PRO A 186 -14.73 0.71 18.03
C PRO A 186 -16.02 1.43 17.64
N SER A 187 -17.14 0.99 18.20
CA SER A 187 -18.42 1.70 18.08
C SER A 187 -18.41 3.00 18.90
N PRO A 188 -18.99 4.10 18.40
CA PRO A 188 -19.17 5.32 19.18
C PRO A 188 -20.09 5.13 20.40
N ALA A 189 -20.90 4.07 20.43
CA ALA A 189 -21.75 3.72 21.57
C ALA A 189 -21.04 2.83 22.62
N SER A 190 -19.78 2.45 22.40
CA SER A 190 -19.01 1.62 23.34
C SER A 190 -18.70 2.38 24.62
N ASN A 191 -18.80 1.69 25.76
CA ASN A 191 -18.36 2.25 27.03
C ASN A 191 -16.83 2.26 27.15
N PHE A 192 -16.31 3.03 28.11
CA PHE A 192 -14.87 3.20 28.33
C PHE A 192 -14.11 1.88 28.49
N SER A 193 -14.65 0.92 29.25
CA SER A 193 -13.97 -0.36 29.50
C SER A 193 -13.78 -1.18 28.21
N VAL A 194 -14.78 -1.15 27.32
CA VAL A 194 -14.69 -1.80 26.00
C VAL A 194 -13.63 -1.09 25.14
N LEU A 195 -13.66 0.23 25.08
CA LEU A 195 -12.69 1.03 24.32
C LEU A 195 -11.26 0.80 24.82
N ALA A 196 -11.04 0.79 26.14
CA ALA A 196 -9.74 0.54 26.73
C ALA A 196 -9.21 -0.86 26.36
N GLY A 197 -10.08 -1.88 26.37
CA GLY A 197 -9.72 -3.24 25.94
C GLY A 197 -9.34 -3.32 24.45
N GLN A 198 -10.12 -2.67 23.58
CA GLN A 198 -9.84 -2.64 22.14
C GLN A 198 -8.52 -1.93 21.82
N PHE A 199 -8.21 -0.82 22.50
CA PHE A 199 -6.95 -0.11 22.33
C PHE A 199 -5.76 -0.93 22.86
N ALA A 200 -5.92 -1.59 24.01
CA ALA A 200 -4.90 -2.47 24.56
C ALA A 200 -4.56 -3.64 23.61
N ASN A 201 -5.55 -4.19 22.91
CA ASN A 201 -5.34 -5.24 21.90
C ASN A 201 -4.51 -4.75 20.69
N LYS A 202 -4.44 -3.43 20.47
CA LYS A 202 -3.60 -2.79 19.44
C LYS A 202 -2.28 -2.26 20.00
N GLY A 203 -1.95 -2.59 21.25
CA GLY A 203 -0.75 -2.13 21.94
C GLY A 203 -0.79 -0.65 22.33
N LEU A 204 -1.98 -0.05 22.39
CA LEU A 204 -2.21 1.34 22.76
C LEU A 204 -2.66 1.45 24.22
N HIS A 205 -2.20 2.48 24.92
CA HIS A 205 -2.54 2.72 26.31
C HIS A 205 -3.77 3.63 26.45
N VAL A 206 -4.31 3.74 27.67
CA VAL A 206 -5.45 4.61 27.98
C VAL A 206 -5.17 6.08 27.60
N GLN A 207 -3.92 6.52 27.70
CA GLN A 207 -3.50 7.85 27.25
C GLN A 207 -3.73 8.04 25.75
N ASP A 208 -3.42 7.02 24.94
CA ASP A 208 -3.65 7.04 23.49
C ASP A 208 -5.15 7.05 23.17
N LEU A 209 -5.96 6.31 23.94
CA LEU A 209 -7.42 6.39 23.85
C LEU A 209 -7.92 7.82 24.08
N VAL A 210 -7.52 8.47 25.18
CA VAL A 210 -7.96 9.84 25.49
C VAL A 210 -7.53 10.84 24.42
N VAL A 211 -6.28 10.76 23.95
CA VAL A 211 -5.74 11.66 22.93
C VAL A 211 -6.45 11.46 21.58
N LEU A 212 -6.64 10.21 21.16
CA LEU A 212 -7.29 9.89 19.89
C LEU A 212 -8.81 10.14 19.94
N SER A 213 -9.47 9.92 21.07
CA SER A 213 -10.88 10.28 21.25
C SER A 213 -11.12 11.80 21.24
N GLY A 214 -10.20 12.61 21.76
CA GLY A 214 -10.31 14.08 21.74
C GLY A 214 -10.32 14.66 20.31
N ILE A 215 -9.59 14.03 19.40
CA ILE A 215 -9.54 14.40 17.98
C ILE A 215 -10.88 14.12 17.27
N VAL A 216 -11.51 12.99 17.60
CA VAL A 216 -12.77 12.54 16.99
C VAL A 216 -13.98 13.28 17.58
N GLY A 217 -13.92 13.70 18.85
CA GLY A 217 -15.05 14.28 19.57
C GLY A 217 -15.16 15.80 19.58
N SER A 218 -14.09 16.59 19.41
CA SER A 218 -14.17 18.02 19.79
C SER A 218 -13.27 19.03 19.06
N THR A 219 -12.33 18.65 18.19
CA THR A 219 -11.32 19.63 17.72
C THR A 219 -11.17 19.75 16.21
N ILE A 220 -11.44 18.70 15.42
CA ILE A 220 -11.18 18.71 13.96
C ILE A 220 -12.37 18.17 13.14
N GLY A 221 -13.17 17.25 13.66
CA GLY A 221 -14.30 16.63 12.93
C GLY A 221 -15.67 17.03 13.47
N ARG A 222 -16.67 17.18 12.58
CA ARG A 222 -18.09 17.19 12.96
C ARG A 222 -18.65 15.78 12.87
N SER A 223 -19.34 15.32 13.92
CA SER A 223 -20.19 14.12 13.86
C SER A 223 -21.57 14.51 13.33
N ARG A 224 -22.11 13.74 12.36
CA ARG A 224 -23.55 13.81 12.05
C ARG A 224 -24.28 12.93 13.07
N SER A 225 -25.11 13.57 13.89
CA SER A 225 -26.10 12.94 14.77
C SER A 225 -27.27 12.40 13.99
#